data_AF-A0AB34C4D0-F1
#
_entry.id   AF-A0AB34C4D0-F1
#
_cell.length_a   1.000
_cell.length_b   1.000
_cell.length_c   1.000
_cell.angle_alpha   90.00
_cell.angle_beta   90.00
_cell.angle_gamma   90.00
#
_symmetry.space_group_name_H-M   'P 1'
#
loop_
_entity.id
_entity.type
_entity.pdbx_description
1 polymer ?
#
loop_
_entity_poly.entity_id
_entity_poly.type
_entity_poly.pdbx_seq_one_letter_code
_entity_poly.pdbx_strand_id
1 'polypeptide(L)'
;MANEVYANGRELSCKSASGKSIASFPDVCFTPPQAPPTPLGVPIPYPNTGMSKDTTQGTRTVKITGKEVMLKNKSHFKKSYGDEAGRAPKKGIITSTNTGKVYFISWSMDVKFEGLNVVRHLDLTTHNHNPSPGNTATWPHTSKMKAAFKPGGKCAGMGHLRLQPYSKACPNTASGAAQTGHHLIPGRCMRGKAGYSHSKAPVICVSRGNQHQGSHKRCHAKFDPVELDHFDKGKPFKYETARNTAAASAGGALSPPRDLTKKEKECVAFQLDQYYKAKPKKGPGCTNTSNLRASGAAGKVIPPARSAPAPAGRP
;
A
#
# COMPACT_ATOMS: atom_id res chain seq x y z
N MET A 1 12.84 -1.97 -15.61
CA MET A 1 12.52 -1.08 -14.48
C MET A 1 11.38 -1.72 -13.69
N ALA A 2 11.27 -1.45 -12.39
CA ALA A 2 10.05 -1.80 -11.66
C ALA A 2 8.95 -0.81 -12.05
N ASN A 3 7.75 -1.31 -12.27
CA ASN A 3 6.67 -0.48 -12.80
C ASN A 3 5.84 0.18 -11.68
N GLU A 4 6.12 -0.17 -10.42
CA GLU A 4 5.51 0.41 -9.21
C GLU A 4 3.96 0.38 -9.20
N VAL A 5 3.35 -0.54 -9.96
CA VAL A 5 1.92 -0.79 -9.93
C VAL A 5 1.65 -2.02 -9.07
N TYR A 6 0.83 -1.87 -8.03
CA TYR A 6 0.62 -2.88 -7.01
C TYR A 6 -0.86 -3.29 -6.92
N ALA A 7 -1.10 -4.57 -6.69
CA ALA A 7 -2.38 -5.10 -6.23
C ALA A 7 -2.18 -5.77 -4.88
N ASN A 8 -3.01 -5.42 -3.88
CA ASN A 8 -2.90 -5.94 -2.51
C ASN A 8 -1.48 -5.75 -1.91
N GLY A 9 -0.80 -4.65 -2.24
CA GLY A 9 0.56 -4.36 -1.78
C GLY A 9 1.69 -5.17 -2.47
N ARG A 10 1.36 -6.01 -3.46
CA ARG A 10 2.31 -6.85 -4.20
C ARG A 10 2.38 -6.37 -5.66
N GLU A 11 3.59 -6.17 -6.20
CA GLU A 11 3.74 -5.60 -7.55
C GLU A 11 3.10 -6.52 -8.59
N LEU A 12 2.37 -5.95 -9.55
CA LEU A 12 1.78 -6.69 -10.65
C LEU A 12 2.85 -7.23 -11.60
N SER A 13 2.73 -8.49 -12.01
CA SER A 13 3.60 -9.04 -13.05
C SER A 13 3.10 -8.63 -14.43
N CYS A 14 3.96 -7.98 -15.20
CA CYS A 14 3.69 -7.59 -16.58
C CYS A 14 4.99 -7.64 -17.39
N LYS A 15 4.88 -7.58 -18.72
CA LYS A 15 6.03 -7.78 -19.61
C LYS A 15 7.16 -6.75 -19.44
N SER A 16 6.83 -5.54 -19.03
CA SER A 16 7.81 -4.47 -18.77
C SER A 16 8.45 -4.57 -17.37
N ALA A 17 7.92 -5.41 -16.48
CA ALA A 17 8.39 -5.54 -15.11
C ALA A 17 9.71 -6.31 -15.03
N SER A 18 10.45 -6.07 -13.95
CA SER A 18 11.70 -6.78 -13.63
C SER A 18 11.50 -8.05 -12.79
N GLY A 19 10.27 -8.54 -12.64
CA GLY A 19 9.95 -9.72 -11.85
C GLY A 19 10.56 -11.01 -12.43
N LYS A 20 10.94 -11.94 -11.56
CA LYS A 20 11.57 -13.22 -11.89
C LYS A 20 11.17 -14.31 -10.91
N SER A 21 10.90 -15.51 -11.40
CA SER A 21 10.95 -16.72 -10.57
C SER A 21 12.36 -17.27 -10.68
N ILE A 22 13.20 -17.06 -9.65
CA ILE A 22 14.65 -17.26 -9.74
C ILE A 22 15.01 -18.62 -9.19
N ALA A 23 15.78 -19.40 -9.96
CA ALA A 23 16.38 -20.66 -9.54
C ALA A 23 15.38 -21.62 -8.87
N SER A 24 14.24 -21.85 -9.51
CA SER A 24 13.33 -22.94 -9.15
C SER A 24 14.11 -24.27 -9.22
N PHE A 25 14.30 -24.89 -8.06
CA PHE A 25 15.20 -26.03 -7.89
C PHE A 25 14.57 -27.08 -6.97
N PRO A 26 14.75 -28.39 -7.24
CA PRO A 26 15.45 -28.95 -8.40
C PRO A 26 14.58 -28.99 -9.67
N ASP A 27 15.16 -28.67 -10.82
CA ASP A 27 14.63 -28.99 -12.15
C ASP A 27 15.44 -30.18 -12.72
N VAL A 28 14.97 -31.40 -12.47
CA VAL A 28 15.74 -32.60 -12.87
C VAL A 28 15.58 -32.84 -14.36
N CYS A 29 16.69 -32.68 -15.08
CA CYS A 29 16.76 -32.93 -16.52
C CYS A 29 17.88 -33.94 -16.82
N PHE A 30 17.67 -34.75 -17.85
CA PHE A 30 18.66 -35.69 -18.34
C PHE A 30 19.72 -34.99 -19.20
N THR A 31 20.97 -35.17 -18.82
CA THR A 31 22.14 -34.56 -19.47
C THR A 31 22.90 -35.61 -20.26
N PRO A 32 23.31 -35.31 -21.51
CA PRO A 32 24.10 -36.26 -22.29
C PRO A 32 25.39 -36.63 -21.55
N PRO A 33 25.71 -37.94 -21.42
CA PRO A 33 26.94 -38.37 -20.77
C PRO A 33 28.15 -38.04 -21.65
N GLN A 34 29.29 -37.76 -21.03
CA GLN A 34 30.54 -37.51 -21.76
C GLN A 34 31.26 -38.81 -22.19
N ALA A 35 30.94 -39.96 -21.58
CA ALA A 35 31.49 -41.28 -21.91
C ALA A 35 30.60 -42.41 -21.35
N PRO A 36 30.69 -43.63 -21.89
CA PRO A 36 29.93 -44.08 -23.07
C PRO A 36 28.41 -43.77 -22.98
N PRO A 37 27.69 -43.72 -24.13
CA PRO A 37 26.30 -43.26 -24.16
C PRO A 37 25.35 -44.14 -23.34
N THR A 38 24.81 -43.60 -22.24
CA THR A 38 23.58 -44.10 -21.64
C THR A 38 22.39 -43.65 -22.50
N PRO A 39 21.44 -44.54 -22.85
CA PRO A 39 20.36 -44.22 -23.79
C PRO A 39 19.48 -43.02 -23.37
N LEU A 40 19.33 -42.80 -22.05
CA LEU A 40 18.46 -41.75 -21.50
C LEU A 40 19.22 -40.52 -20.99
N GLY A 41 20.55 -40.56 -20.84
CA GLY A 41 21.33 -39.53 -20.18
C GLY A 41 21.45 -39.70 -18.66
N VAL A 42 22.16 -38.79 -17.99
CA VAL A 42 22.32 -38.75 -16.53
C VAL A 42 21.34 -37.72 -15.94
N PRO A 43 20.48 -38.07 -14.97
CA PRO A 43 19.57 -37.12 -14.34
C PRO A 43 20.35 -36.16 -13.44
N ILE A 44 20.31 -34.86 -13.75
CA ILE A 44 21.01 -33.81 -13.01
C ILE A 44 19.99 -32.73 -12.61
N PRO A 45 19.99 -32.27 -11.33
CA PRO A 45 19.14 -31.17 -10.91
C PRO A 45 19.72 -29.83 -11.37
N TYR A 46 18.93 -29.06 -12.12
CA TYR A 46 19.28 -27.72 -12.61
C TYR A 46 18.51 -26.62 -11.87
N PRO A 47 19.07 -25.41 -11.72
CA PRO A 47 18.30 -24.23 -11.36
C PRO A 47 17.52 -23.74 -12.59
N ASN A 48 16.22 -23.48 -12.45
CA ASN A 48 15.40 -22.98 -13.55
C ASN A 48 14.79 -21.60 -13.25
N THR A 49 15.01 -20.61 -14.12
CA THR A 49 14.57 -19.22 -13.93
C THR A 49 13.55 -18.79 -14.98
N GLY A 50 12.46 -18.16 -14.56
CA GLY A 50 11.44 -17.54 -15.42
C GLY A 50 11.45 -16.02 -15.27
N MET A 51 11.25 -15.27 -16.35
CA MET A 51 11.36 -13.80 -16.34
C MET A 51 10.10 -13.11 -16.86
N SER A 52 9.66 -12.05 -16.17
CA SER A 52 8.50 -11.23 -16.57
C SER A 52 8.60 -10.69 -17.99
N LYS A 53 9.81 -10.37 -18.48
CA LYS A 53 10.04 -9.92 -19.87
C LYS A 53 9.51 -10.89 -20.93
N ASP A 54 9.44 -12.18 -20.60
CA ASP A 54 9.00 -13.25 -21.48
C ASP A 54 7.48 -13.47 -21.43
N THR A 55 6.73 -12.62 -20.71
CA THR A 55 5.26 -12.65 -20.69
C THR A 55 4.68 -12.68 -22.09
N THR A 56 3.68 -13.53 -22.27
CA THR A 56 2.81 -13.56 -23.45
C THR A 56 1.37 -13.88 -23.06
N GLN A 57 0.45 -13.67 -23.99
CA GLN A 57 -0.99 -13.88 -23.79
C GLN A 57 -1.53 -13.09 -22.59
N GLY A 58 -0.98 -11.90 -22.36
CA GLY A 58 -1.41 -10.95 -21.34
C GLY A 58 -2.67 -10.18 -21.74
N THR A 59 -2.93 -9.12 -21.00
CA THR A 59 -4.01 -8.16 -21.27
C THR A 59 -3.87 -7.51 -22.65
N ARG A 60 -5.01 -7.31 -23.32
CA ARG A 60 -5.13 -6.60 -24.59
C ARG A 60 -5.34 -5.10 -24.37
N THR A 61 -6.22 -4.71 -23.45
CA THR A 61 -6.66 -3.33 -23.23
C THR A 61 -5.92 -2.65 -22.08
N VAL A 62 -5.68 -3.36 -20.97
CA VAL A 62 -4.96 -2.80 -19.82
C VAL A 62 -3.46 -2.90 -20.07
N LYS A 63 -2.72 -1.80 -19.94
CA LYS A 63 -1.26 -1.79 -20.11
C LYS A 63 -0.55 -1.19 -18.90
N ILE A 64 0.58 -1.78 -18.53
CA ILE A 64 1.51 -1.22 -17.53
C ILE A 64 2.81 -0.92 -18.26
N THR A 65 3.24 0.35 -18.25
CA THR A 65 4.40 0.83 -19.01
C THR A 65 4.28 0.43 -20.49
N GLY A 66 3.08 0.61 -21.06
CA GLY A 66 2.77 0.29 -22.47
C GLY A 66 2.74 -1.19 -22.83
N LYS A 67 2.91 -2.13 -21.87
CA LYS A 67 2.96 -3.56 -22.16
C LYS A 67 1.88 -4.37 -21.42
N GLU A 68 1.63 -5.57 -21.93
CA GLU A 68 0.64 -6.52 -21.42
C GLU A 68 0.93 -6.97 -19.97
N VAL A 69 -0.14 -7.16 -19.21
CA VAL A 69 -0.14 -7.62 -17.80
C VAL A 69 -0.55 -9.09 -17.75
N MET A 70 -0.01 -9.84 -16.81
CA MET A 70 -0.30 -11.26 -16.67
C MET A 70 -1.67 -11.54 -16.04
N LEU A 71 -2.38 -12.49 -16.62
CA LEU A 71 -3.72 -12.93 -16.25
C LEU A 71 -3.75 -14.42 -15.87
N LYS A 72 -4.53 -14.74 -14.84
CA LYS A 72 -4.86 -16.09 -14.39
C LYS A 72 -5.23 -17.01 -15.57
N ASN A 73 -4.67 -18.22 -15.57
CA ASN A 73 -5.00 -19.33 -16.50
C ASN A 73 -4.90 -18.99 -17.99
N LYS A 74 -4.21 -17.90 -18.34
CA LYS A 74 -4.11 -17.41 -19.72
C LYS A 74 -2.67 -17.03 -20.05
N SER A 75 -2.07 -16.17 -19.24
CA SER A 75 -0.72 -15.68 -19.50
C SER A 75 0.33 -16.61 -18.93
N HIS A 76 1.50 -16.63 -19.56
CA HIS A 76 2.67 -17.41 -19.12
C HIS A 76 3.96 -16.72 -19.57
N PHE A 77 5.10 -17.13 -19.00
CA PHE A 77 6.40 -16.81 -19.60
C PHE A 77 6.71 -17.82 -20.70
N LYS A 78 7.10 -17.32 -21.87
CA LYS A 78 7.32 -18.13 -23.08
C LYS A 78 8.41 -19.19 -22.92
N LYS A 79 9.41 -18.91 -22.08
CA LYS A 79 10.55 -19.79 -21.86
C LYS A 79 11.16 -19.58 -20.47
N SER A 80 11.98 -20.53 -20.08
CA SER A 80 12.76 -20.51 -18.86
C SER A 80 14.25 -20.78 -19.16
N TYR A 81 15.12 -20.64 -18.16
CA TYR A 81 16.57 -20.60 -18.34
C TYR A 81 17.31 -21.32 -17.20
N GLY A 82 18.48 -21.91 -17.49
CA GLY A 82 19.38 -22.54 -16.52
C GLY A 82 19.43 -24.07 -16.59
N ASP A 83 18.58 -24.69 -17.40
CA ASP A 83 18.45 -26.12 -17.65
C ASP A 83 18.85 -26.53 -19.10
N GLU A 84 19.52 -25.65 -19.85
CA GLU A 84 19.92 -25.86 -21.25
C GLU A 84 20.84 -27.08 -21.43
N ALA A 85 21.64 -27.41 -20.41
CA ALA A 85 22.53 -28.57 -20.42
C ALA A 85 21.77 -29.91 -20.36
N GLY A 86 20.57 -29.93 -19.77
CA GLY A 86 19.67 -31.08 -19.67
C GLY A 86 18.97 -31.42 -20.99
N ARG A 87 19.75 -31.62 -22.05
CA ARG A 87 19.29 -31.78 -23.44
C ARG A 87 19.35 -33.19 -24.00
N ALA A 88 19.50 -34.22 -23.15
CA ALA A 88 19.37 -35.60 -23.62
C ALA A 88 17.96 -35.82 -24.19
N PRO A 89 17.69 -36.89 -24.99
CA PRO A 89 16.41 -37.07 -25.65
C PRO A 89 15.19 -36.94 -24.72
N LYS A 90 15.31 -37.42 -23.47
CA LYS A 90 14.26 -37.32 -22.46
C LYS A 90 14.14 -35.94 -21.80
N LYS A 91 15.17 -35.08 -21.79
CA LYS A 91 15.15 -33.73 -21.14
C LYS A 91 14.61 -33.77 -19.71
N GLY A 92 13.61 -32.96 -19.34
CA GLY A 92 12.98 -32.99 -18.02
C GLY A 92 12.36 -34.34 -17.67
N ILE A 93 12.60 -34.82 -16.45
CA ILE A 93 12.13 -36.14 -15.99
C ILE A 93 10.60 -36.29 -16.06
N ILE A 94 9.86 -35.20 -15.79
CA ILE A 94 8.39 -35.16 -15.79
C ILE A 94 7.87 -34.76 -17.17
N THR A 95 8.30 -33.61 -17.69
CA THR A 95 7.64 -32.95 -18.85
C THR A 95 8.28 -33.28 -20.20
N SER A 96 9.36 -34.06 -20.20
CA SER A 96 10.22 -34.30 -21.36
C SER A 96 10.67 -33.02 -22.08
N THR A 97 10.80 -31.91 -21.33
CA THR A 97 11.08 -30.57 -21.86
C THR A 97 12.25 -29.95 -21.10
N ASN A 98 12.96 -29.03 -21.74
CA ASN A 98 13.88 -28.09 -21.09
C ASN A 98 13.62 -26.69 -21.66
N THR A 99 13.94 -25.63 -20.91
CA THR A 99 13.70 -24.23 -21.29
C THR A 99 12.21 -23.89 -21.57
N GLY A 100 11.29 -24.73 -21.10
CA GLY A 100 9.86 -24.66 -21.39
C GLY A 100 9.13 -23.47 -20.76
N LYS A 101 7.80 -23.46 -20.89
CA LYS A 101 6.95 -22.37 -20.39
C LYS A 101 6.90 -22.34 -18.86
N VAL A 102 6.72 -21.15 -18.30
CA VAL A 102 6.47 -20.95 -16.86
C VAL A 102 5.05 -20.45 -16.65
N TYR A 103 4.27 -21.21 -15.90
CA TYR A 103 2.89 -20.88 -15.57
C TYR A 103 2.74 -20.46 -14.13
N PHE A 104 1.80 -19.54 -13.89
CA PHE A 104 1.38 -19.15 -12.55
C PHE A 104 0.22 -20.02 -12.09
N ILE A 105 0.31 -20.49 -10.85
CA ILE A 105 -0.70 -21.32 -10.20
C ILE A 105 -1.40 -20.58 -9.04
N SER A 106 -1.01 -19.33 -8.77
CA SER A 106 -1.72 -18.43 -7.88
C SER A 106 -1.79 -17.00 -8.44
N TRP A 107 -2.68 -16.18 -7.89
CA TRP A 107 -3.01 -14.84 -8.39
C TRP A 107 -3.71 -14.03 -7.29
N SER A 108 -4.02 -12.76 -7.56
CA SER A 108 -4.87 -11.92 -6.70
C SER A 108 -6.26 -12.52 -6.50
N MET A 109 -6.80 -12.49 -5.28
CA MET A 109 -8.14 -13.01 -5.01
C MET A 109 -9.26 -12.06 -5.47
N ASP A 110 -8.97 -10.76 -5.55
CA ASP A 110 -9.97 -9.71 -5.70
C ASP A 110 -9.66 -8.68 -6.81
N VAL A 111 -8.39 -8.54 -7.23
CA VAL A 111 -8.03 -7.65 -8.33
C VAL A 111 -8.04 -8.41 -9.65
N LYS A 112 -8.81 -7.91 -10.61
CA LYS A 112 -8.98 -8.50 -11.93
C LYS A 112 -8.79 -7.46 -13.03
N PHE A 113 -8.13 -7.84 -14.11
CA PHE A 113 -8.11 -7.10 -15.37
C PHE A 113 -8.76 -7.97 -16.45
N GLU A 114 -9.61 -7.37 -17.28
CA GLU A 114 -10.34 -8.10 -18.35
C GLU A 114 -11.12 -9.31 -17.80
N GLY A 115 -11.69 -9.17 -16.60
CA GLY A 115 -12.46 -10.23 -15.93
C GLY A 115 -11.60 -11.35 -15.30
N LEU A 116 -10.28 -11.34 -15.47
CA LEU A 116 -9.36 -12.36 -14.97
C LEU A 116 -8.45 -11.82 -13.87
N ASN A 117 -8.19 -12.65 -12.87
CA ASN A 117 -7.33 -12.30 -11.74
C ASN A 117 -5.90 -11.99 -12.19
N VAL A 118 -5.32 -10.95 -11.61
CA VAL A 118 -3.96 -10.50 -11.94
C VAL A 118 -2.90 -11.25 -11.14
N VAL A 119 -1.75 -11.48 -11.76
CA VAL A 119 -0.58 -12.11 -11.13
C VAL A 119 0.31 -11.05 -10.47
N ARG A 120 0.90 -11.37 -9.32
CA ARG A 120 1.70 -10.45 -8.51
C ARG A 120 3.00 -11.09 -8.00
N HIS A 121 3.89 -10.27 -7.47
CA HIS A 121 4.99 -10.69 -6.60
C HIS A 121 4.52 -11.73 -5.57
N LEU A 122 5.28 -12.79 -5.30
CA LEU A 122 5.00 -13.97 -4.47
C LEU A 122 3.88 -14.89 -4.97
N ASP A 123 3.29 -14.63 -6.14
CA ASP A 123 2.42 -15.64 -6.72
C ASP A 123 3.26 -16.82 -7.23
N LEU A 124 2.75 -18.02 -7.02
CA LEU A 124 3.49 -19.25 -7.24
C LEU A 124 3.50 -19.59 -8.72
N THR A 125 4.61 -20.19 -9.14
CA THR A 125 4.88 -20.63 -10.49
C THR A 125 5.32 -22.08 -10.51
N THR A 126 5.23 -22.71 -11.67
CA THR A 126 5.86 -24.00 -11.97
C THR A 126 6.54 -23.87 -13.34
N HIS A 127 7.72 -24.46 -13.48
CA HIS A 127 8.60 -24.22 -14.62
C HIS A 127 8.60 -25.39 -15.61
N ASN A 128 9.08 -25.10 -16.81
CA ASN A 128 9.41 -26.10 -17.82
C ASN A 128 8.20 -26.99 -18.23
N HIS A 129 7.06 -26.33 -18.45
CA HIS A 129 5.78 -26.98 -18.81
C HIS A 129 5.77 -27.50 -20.24
N ASN A 130 5.07 -28.64 -20.41
CA ASN A 130 4.60 -29.18 -21.68
C ASN A 130 3.33 -30.00 -21.46
N PRO A 131 2.17 -29.42 -21.81
CA PRO A 131 1.08 -29.14 -20.84
C PRO A 131 1.45 -29.14 -19.34
N SER A 132 0.45 -29.02 -18.45
CA SER A 132 0.64 -29.18 -17.00
C SER A 132 0.76 -30.68 -16.65
N PRO A 133 1.59 -31.10 -15.67
CA PRO A 133 2.34 -30.30 -14.69
C PRO A 133 3.65 -29.69 -15.22
N GLY A 134 4.31 -28.87 -14.39
CA GLY A 134 5.69 -28.43 -14.65
C GLY A 134 6.71 -29.51 -14.26
N ASN A 135 7.97 -29.32 -14.68
CA ASN A 135 9.07 -30.22 -14.32
C ASN A 135 9.64 -29.92 -12.92
N THR A 136 9.26 -28.77 -12.34
CA THR A 136 9.70 -28.32 -11.02
C THR A 136 8.56 -28.32 -10.01
N ALA A 137 8.92 -28.32 -8.72
CA ALA A 137 8.00 -27.93 -7.65
C ALA A 137 7.52 -26.48 -7.81
N THR A 138 6.56 -26.10 -6.96
CA THR A 138 6.01 -24.74 -6.92
C THR A 138 7.04 -23.75 -6.41
N TRP A 139 7.23 -22.63 -7.13
CA TRP A 139 8.26 -21.65 -6.80
C TRP A 139 7.72 -20.20 -6.81
N PRO A 140 8.14 -19.33 -5.88
CA PRO A 140 7.62 -17.97 -5.82
C PRO A 140 8.17 -17.07 -6.93
N HIS A 141 7.29 -16.30 -7.55
CA HIS A 141 7.67 -15.21 -8.42
C HIS A 141 8.11 -13.98 -7.62
N THR A 142 9.37 -13.62 -7.68
CA THR A 142 9.90 -12.43 -6.98
C THR A 142 9.81 -11.17 -7.85
N SER A 143 9.33 -10.08 -7.28
CA SER A 143 9.32 -8.73 -7.83
C SER A 143 9.34 -7.77 -6.63
N LYS A 144 8.95 -6.50 -6.77
CA LYS A 144 8.86 -5.63 -5.60
C LYS A 144 7.62 -5.96 -4.77
N MET A 145 7.78 -5.89 -3.46
CA MET A 145 6.68 -5.72 -2.52
C MET A 145 6.61 -4.26 -2.13
N LYS A 146 5.42 -3.66 -2.13
CA LYS A 146 5.21 -2.44 -1.37
C LYS A 146 5.20 -2.87 0.08
N ALA A 147 6.28 -2.57 0.81
CA ALA A 147 6.35 -2.88 2.24
C ALA A 147 5.04 -2.45 2.91
N ALA A 148 4.33 -3.40 3.51
CA ALA A 148 2.95 -3.24 3.98
C ALA A 148 2.77 -2.11 5.02
N PHE A 149 3.86 -1.48 5.46
CA PHE A 149 3.87 -0.40 6.42
C PHE A 149 4.90 0.70 6.17
N LYS A 150 5.51 0.76 4.97
CA LYS A 150 6.19 1.99 4.55
C LYS A 150 5.18 2.84 3.76
N PRO A 151 4.90 4.07 4.19
CA PRO A 151 4.06 4.95 3.41
C PRO A 151 4.71 5.17 2.05
N GLY A 152 4.25 4.47 1.00
CA GLY A 152 4.69 4.67 -0.38
C GLY A 152 3.58 5.38 -1.16
N GLY A 153 3.96 6.15 -2.18
CA GLY A 153 3.06 7.10 -2.87
C GLY A 153 3.11 8.47 -2.20
N LYS A 154 1.95 9.11 -2.00
CA LYS A 154 1.83 10.48 -1.44
C LYS A 154 2.51 10.69 -0.07
N CYS A 155 2.80 9.61 0.66
CA CYS A 155 3.41 9.64 1.98
C CYS A 155 4.88 9.15 2.01
N ALA A 156 5.52 8.94 0.86
CA ALA A 156 6.92 8.49 0.78
C ALA A 156 7.85 9.34 1.66
N GLY A 157 8.55 8.69 2.58
CA GLY A 157 9.48 9.35 3.52
C GLY A 157 8.82 10.07 4.70
N MET A 158 7.48 10.07 4.83
CA MET A 158 6.75 10.83 5.86
C MET A 158 6.28 9.97 7.04
N GLY A 159 7.17 9.12 7.55
CA GLY A 159 6.86 8.22 8.67
C GLY A 159 6.45 8.95 9.96
N HIS A 160 6.96 10.16 10.16
CA HIS A 160 6.64 11.04 11.29
C HIS A 160 5.20 11.59 11.27
N LEU A 161 4.49 11.46 10.15
CA LEU A 161 3.08 11.87 9.99
C LEU A 161 2.12 10.70 9.88
N ARG A 162 2.57 9.51 10.28
CA ARG A 162 1.78 8.30 10.19
C ARG A 162 0.60 8.36 11.14
N LEU A 163 -0.60 8.13 10.60
CA LEU A 163 -1.82 7.93 11.38
C LEU A 163 -1.99 6.45 11.73
N GLN A 164 -2.69 6.20 12.82
CA GLN A 164 -3.10 4.85 13.23
C GLN A 164 -4.52 4.83 13.78
N PRO A 165 -5.23 3.69 13.83
CA PRO A 165 -6.51 3.61 14.51
C PRO A 165 -6.38 3.95 15.99
N TYR A 166 -7.37 4.63 16.57
CA TYR A 166 -7.38 4.98 18.00
C TYR A 166 -7.27 3.77 18.93
N SER A 167 -7.81 2.61 18.54
CA SER A 167 -7.70 1.35 19.29
C SER A 167 -6.26 0.85 19.43
N LYS A 168 -5.33 1.38 18.64
CA LYS A 168 -3.91 1.07 18.74
C LYS A 168 -3.24 2.10 19.64
N ALA A 169 -2.64 1.64 20.73
CA ALA A 169 -1.87 2.48 21.63
C ALA A 169 -0.77 3.22 20.87
N CYS A 170 -0.58 4.50 21.21
CA CYS A 170 0.56 5.26 20.71
C CYS A 170 1.84 4.76 21.37
N PRO A 171 2.91 4.52 20.59
CA PRO A 171 4.20 4.19 21.19
C PRO A 171 4.69 5.35 22.05
N ASN A 172 5.58 5.07 22.99
CA ASN A 172 6.31 6.13 23.68
C ASN A 172 7.25 6.84 22.69
N THR A 173 7.60 8.08 22.99
CA THR A 173 8.65 8.80 22.23
C THR A 173 9.99 8.08 22.38
N ALA A 174 10.97 8.44 21.55
CA ALA A 174 12.34 7.93 21.68
C ALA A 174 12.96 8.20 23.07
N SER A 175 12.53 9.27 23.74
CA SER A 175 12.91 9.62 25.11
C SER A 175 12.09 8.91 26.19
N GLY A 176 11.22 7.97 25.84
CA GLY A 176 10.38 7.21 26.77
C GLY A 176 9.11 7.93 27.23
N ALA A 177 8.82 9.14 26.74
CA ALA A 177 7.62 9.87 27.15
C ALA A 177 6.35 9.24 26.57
N ALA A 178 5.33 9.07 27.43
CA ALA A 178 4.06 8.51 27.03
C ALA A 178 3.31 9.41 26.03
N GLN A 179 2.61 8.77 25.08
CA GLN A 179 1.80 9.45 24.07
C GLN A 179 0.34 9.00 24.15
N THR A 180 -0.55 9.83 23.60
CA THR A 180 -1.97 9.50 23.40
C THR A 180 -2.38 9.74 21.96
N GLY A 181 -3.42 9.05 21.51
CA GLY A 181 -4.01 9.26 20.19
C GLY A 181 -4.88 10.52 20.17
N HIS A 182 -4.63 11.42 19.21
CA HIS A 182 -5.45 12.58 18.93
C HIS A 182 -6.18 12.45 17.59
N HIS A 183 -7.52 12.53 17.62
CA HIS A 183 -8.34 12.56 16.41
C HIS A 183 -8.23 13.91 15.70
N LEU A 184 -7.57 13.93 14.54
CA LEU A 184 -7.41 15.15 13.74
C LEU A 184 -8.74 15.70 13.19
N ILE A 185 -9.74 14.83 12.98
CA ILE A 185 -11.15 15.24 12.85
C ILE A 185 -11.82 14.82 14.15
N PRO A 186 -12.20 15.78 15.02
CA PRO A 186 -12.81 15.48 16.31
C PRO A 186 -14.07 14.61 16.18
N GLY A 187 -14.23 13.64 17.07
CA GLY A 187 -15.37 12.71 17.05
C GLY A 187 -16.74 13.41 17.12
N ARG A 188 -16.80 14.60 17.75
CA ARG A 188 -18.00 15.44 17.78
C ARG A 188 -18.51 15.82 16.38
N CYS A 189 -17.62 16.02 15.41
CA CYS A 189 -17.97 16.36 14.03
C CYS A 189 -18.60 15.17 13.29
N MET A 190 -18.37 13.95 13.77
CA MET A 190 -18.83 12.69 13.18
C MET A 190 -20.02 12.08 13.92
N ARG A 191 -20.53 12.74 14.97
CA ARG A 191 -21.64 12.22 15.78
C ARG A 191 -22.88 11.98 14.91
N GLY A 192 -23.44 10.78 14.99
CA GLY A 192 -24.61 10.36 14.20
C GLY A 192 -24.30 9.96 12.76
N LYS A 193 -23.02 10.01 12.32
CA LYS A 193 -22.64 9.54 10.99
C LYS A 193 -22.61 8.01 10.96
N ALA A 194 -23.49 7.40 10.18
CA ALA A 194 -23.51 5.95 9.98
C ALA A 194 -22.12 5.43 9.53
N GLY A 195 -21.70 4.29 10.09
CA GLY A 195 -20.41 3.66 9.78
C GLY A 195 -19.18 4.32 10.44
N TYR A 196 -19.33 5.44 11.16
CA TYR A 196 -18.25 5.99 11.97
C TYR A 196 -18.03 5.18 13.25
N SER A 197 -16.78 4.84 13.52
CA SER A 197 -16.30 4.23 14.76
C SER A 197 -15.16 5.06 15.35
N HIS A 198 -15.30 5.50 16.59
CA HIS A 198 -14.29 6.31 17.26
C HIS A 198 -12.97 5.55 17.46
N SER A 199 -13.04 4.25 17.78
CA SER A 199 -11.88 3.39 17.98
C SER A 199 -11.13 3.07 16.68
N LYS A 200 -11.82 3.05 15.54
CA LYS A 200 -11.19 2.82 14.23
C LYS A 200 -10.73 4.10 13.54
N ALA A 201 -11.25 5.25 13.96
CA ALA A 201 -10.91 6.52 13.35
C ALA A 201 -9.40 6.82 13.49
N PRO A 202 -8.76 7.33 12.43
CA PRO A 202 -7.33 7.58 12.41
C PRO A 202 -6.96 8.73 13.36
N VAL A 203 -5.91 8.50 14.14
CA VAL A 203 -5.31 9.44 15.08
C VAL A 203 -3.85 9.64 14.78
N ILE A 204 -3.33 10.82 15.12
CA ILE A 204 -1.89 11.07 15.23
C ILE A 204 -1.48 10.95 16.70
N CYS A 205 -0.27 10.47 16.96
CA CYS A 205 0.23 10.37 18.32
C CYS A 205 0.76 11.73 18.78
N VAL A 206 0.24 12.19 19.92
CA VAL A 206 0.62 13.44 20.57
C VAL A 206 1.11 13.15 21.99
N SER A 207 1.88 14.07 22.57
CA SER A 207 2.23 14.08 23.99
C SER A 207 1.00 13.78 24.85
N ARG A 208 1.14 12.89 25.84
CA ARG A 208 0.07 12.58 26.79
C ARG A 208 -0.48 13.87 27.42
N GLY A 209 -1.80 13.96 27.51
CA GLY A 209 -2.51 15.15 27.98
C GLY A 209 -3.85 15.33 27.27
N ASN A 210 -4.59 16.35 27.67
CA ASN A 210 -5.87 16.71 27.08
C ASN A 210 -5.73 17.83 26.05
N GLN A 211 -6.85 18.28 25.48
CA GLN A 211 -6.88 19.32 24.45
C GLN A 211 -6.20 20.63 24.88
N HIS A 212 -5.98 20.90 26.16
CA HIS A 212 -5.37 22.14 26.65
C HIS A 212 -3.86 22.04 26.89
N GLN A 213 -3.23 20.90 26.56
CA GLN A 213 -1.83 20.64 26.91
C GLN A 213 -0.97 20.21 25.70
N GLY A 214 0.30 20.60 25.73
CA GLY A 214 1.35 20.09 24.85
C GLY A 214 1.01 20.12 23.35
N SER A 215 1.40 19.05 22.65
CA SER A 215 1.13 18.89 21.21
C SER A 215 -0.34 18.67 20.88
N HIS A 216 -1.13 18.15 21.83
CA HIS A 216 -2.57 17.99 21.69
C HIS A 216 -3.26 19.36 21.52
N LYS A 217 -2.90 20.35 22.36
CA LYS A 217 -3.34 21.74 22.25
C LYS A 217 -2.99 22.36 20.91
N ARG A 218 -1.78 22.11 20.40
CA ARG A 218 -1.32 22.69 19.14
C ARG A 218 -2.10 22.18 17.94
N CYS A 219 -2.54 20.92 17.96
CA CYS A 219 -3.45 20.40 16.93
C CYS A 219 -4.82 21.09 17.02
N HIS A 220 -5.40 21.19 18.22
CA HIS A 220 -6.67 21.89 18.43
C HIS A 220 -6.61 23.35 17.99
N ALA A 221 -5.55 24.08 18.32
CA ALA A 221 -5.37 25.49 17.95
C ALA A 221 -5.46 25.77 16.44
N LYS A 222 -5.30 24.75 15.58
CA LYS A 222 -5.48 24.88 14.12
C LYS A 222 -6.85 24.40 13.64
N PHE A 223 -7.41 23.34 14.23
CA PHE A 223 -8.68 22.78 13.77
C PHE A 223 -9.89 23.54 14.32
N ASP A 224 -9.86 23.79 15.62
CA ASP A 224 -10.97 24.33 16.39
C ASP A 224 -11.48 25.69 15.87
N PRO A 225 -10.63 26.67 15.50
CA PRO A 225 -11.12 27.94 14.95
C PRO A 225 -11.89 27.80 13.64
N VAL A 226 -11.55 26.82 12.80
CA VAL A 226 -12.26 26.60 11.54
C VAL A 226 -13.61 25.96 11.79
N GLU A 227 -13.71 24.99 12.70
CA GLU A 227 -15.02 24.44 13.08
C GLU A 227 -15.91 25.50 13.73
N LEU A 228 -15.35 26.35 14.59
CA LEU A 228 -16.06 27.45 15.24
C LEU A 228 -16.61 28.46 14.22
N ASP A 229 -15.80 28.89 13.22
CA ASP A 229 -16.29 29.78 12.15
C ASP A 229 -17.49 29.20 11.41
N HIS A 230 -17.45 27.90 11.13
CA HIS A 230 -18.57 27.21 10.48
C HIS A 230 -19.80 27.11 11.37
N PHE A 231 -19.61 26.91 12.68
CA PHE A 231 -20.69 26.88 13.66
C PHE A 231 -21.35 28.27 13.80
N ASP A 232 -20.56 29.29 14.12
CA ASP A 232 -21.04 30.65 14.41
C ASP A 232 -21.73 31.29 13.20
N LYS A 233 -21.23 31.01 11.99
CA LYS A 233 -21.79 31.57 10.74
C LYS A 233 -22.82 30.66 10.08
N GLY A 234 -23.20 29.53 10.71
CA GLY A 234 -24.15 28.57 10.14
C GLY A 234 -23.73 27.97 8.80
N LYS A 235 -22.43 27.95 8.49
CA LYS A 235 -21.92 27.46 7.21
C LYS A 235 -21.87 25.92 7.19
N PRO A 236 -22.20 25.27 6.07
CA PRO A 236 -22.02 23.82 5.94
C PRO A 236 -20.55 23.41 6.21
N PHE A 237 -20.32 22.58 7.22
CA PHE A 237 -18.99 22.03 7.48
C PHE A 237 -18.79 20.74 6.70
N LYS A 238 -18.19 20.87 5.51
CA LYS A 238 -18.00 19.75 4.59
C LYS A 238 -16.81 18.87 5.00
N TYR A 239 -16.87 17.60 4.65
CA TYR A 239 -15.77 16.65 4.90
C TYR A 239 -14.46 17.10 4.27
N GLU A 240 -14.48 17.69 3.07
CA GLU A 240 -13.27 18.24 2.45
C GLU A 240 -12.62 19.34 3.30
N THR A 241 -13.40 20.30 3.79
CA THR A 241 -12.92 21.34 4.71
C THR A 241 -12.33 20.72 5.97
N ALA A 242 -13.07 19.82 6.62
CA ALA A 242 -12.60 19.14 7.83
C ALA A 242 -11.31 18.34 7.59
N ARG A 243 -11.20 17.59 6.49
CA ARG A 243 -10.01 16.82 6.13
C ARG A 243 -8.80 17.72 5.89
N ASN A 244 -8.97 18.82 5.16
CA ASN A 244 -7.86 19.72 4.83
C ASN A 244 -7.38 20.47 6.09
N THR A 245 -8.30 20.91 6.94
CA THR A 245 -7.99 21.50 8.25
C THR A 245 -7.32 20.49 9.18
N ALA A 246 -7.83 19.27 9.26
CA ALA A 246 -7.25 18.16 10.01
C ALA A 246 -5.81 17.87 9.56
N ALA A 247 -5.57 17.82 8.25
CA ALA A 247 -4.23 17.65 7.69
C ALA A 247 -3.28 18.77 8.10
N ALA A 248 -3.72 20.03 8.08
CA ALA A 248 -2.90 21.15 8.54
C ALA A 248 -2.61 21.10 10.06
N SER A 249 -3.59 20.64 10.86
CA SER A 249 -3.48 20.54 12.32
C SER A 249 -2.42 19.54 12.80
N ALA A 250 -2.11 18.52 11.99
CA ALA A 250 -1.12 17.49 12.32
C ALA A 250 0.30 18.06 12.56
N GLY A 251 0.62 19.23 12.01
CA GLY A 251 1.88 19.93 12.31
C GLY A 251 2.09 20.27 13.80
N GLY A 252 0.99 20.37 14.56
CA GLY A 252 1.04 20.57 16.02
C GLY A 252 1.62 19.37 16.79
N ALA A 253 1.53 18.16 16.20
CA ALA A 253 2.08 16.92 16.76
C ALA A 253 3.60 16.82 16.63
N LEU A 254 4.21 17.62 15.74
CA LEU A 254 5.64 17.58 15.50
C LEU A 254 6.44 18.21 16.67
N SER A 255 7.71 17.81 16.75
CA SER A 255 8.69 18.33 17.69
C SER A 255 9.99 18.68 16.92
N PRO A 256 10.32 19.96 16.73
CA PRO A 256 9.52 21.13 17.09
C PRO A 256 8.21 21.23 16.26
N PRO A 257 7.16 21.88 16.78
CA PRO A 257 5.94 22.09 16.03
C PRO A 257 6.19 23.03 14.84
N ARG A 258 5.60 22.71 13.69
CA ARG A 258 5.71 23.54 12.48
C ARG A 258 4.52 23.37 11.56
N ASP A 259 4.40 24.25 10.57
CA ASP A 259 3.50 24.02 9.46
C ASP A 259 3.99 22.86 8.59
N LEU A 260 3.02 22.08 8.12
CA LEU A 260 3.27 21.01 7.16
C LEU A 260 3.41 21.58 5.76
N THR A 261 4.36 21.04 5.00
CA THR A 261 4.47 21.30 3.57
C THR A 261 3.23 20.82 2.83
N LYS A 262 3.03 21.26 1.58
CA LYS A 262 1.93 20.81 0.74
C LYS A 262 1.90 19.27 0.62
N LYS A 263 3.05 18.65 0.35
CA LYS A 263 3.18 17.19 0.23
C LYS A 263 2.82 16.46 1.52
N GLU A 264 3.22 17.00 2.67
CA GLU A 264 2.87 16.44 3.97
C GLU A 264 1.38 16.54 4.28
N LYS A 265 0.73 17.67 3.96
CA LYS A 265 -0.73 17.82 4.07
C LYS A 265 -1.45 16.82 3.17
N GLU A 266 -0.99 16.65 1.94
CA GLU A 266 -1.54 15.65 1.00
C GLU A 266 -1.40 14.22 1.52
N CYS A 267 -0.28 13.91 2.20
CA CYS A 267 -0.11 12.62 2.87
C CYS A 267 -1.12 12.41 4.00
N VAL A 268 -1.26 13.37 4.92
CA VAL A 268 -2.20 13.24 6.04
C VAL A 268 -3.64 13.16 5.52
N ALA A 269 -4.01 13.99 4.54
CA ALA A 269 -5.32 13.94 3.89
C ALA A 269 -5.58 12.58 3.21
N PHE A 270 -4.58 12.01 2.53
CA PHE A 270 -4.67 10.68 1.94
C PHE A 270 -4.93 9.59 2.98
N GLN A 271 -4.23 9.63 4.13
CA GLN A 271 -4.43 8.70 5.24
C GLN A 271 -5.82 8.84 5.88
N LEU A 272 -6.33 10.07 6.04
CA LEU A 272 -7.70 10.33 6.50
C LEU A 272 -8.73 9.75 5.51
N ASP A 273 -8.54 9.97 4.20
CA ASP A 273 -9.44 9.47 3.16
C ASP A 273 -9.57 7.94 3.18
N GLN A 274 -8.51 7.20 3.54
CA GLN A 274 -8.55 5.73 3.64
C GLN A 274 -9.60 5.23 4.63
N TYR A 275 -9.91 6.01 5.67
CA TYR A 275 -10.94 5.66 6.63
C TYR A 275 -12.26 6.36 6.30
N TYR A 276 -12.26 7.69 6.21
CA TYR A 276 -13.50 8.46 6.14
C TYR A 276 -14.25 8.25 4.83
N LYS A 277 -13.58 7.96 3.72
CA LYS A 277 -14.23 7.64 2.44
C LYS A 277 -14.50 6.13 2.27
N ALA A 278 -13.99 5.28 3.16
CA ALA A 278 -14.23 3.85 3.06
C ALA A 278 -15.73 3.53 3.25
N LYS A 279 -16.25 2.63 2.43
CA LYS A 279 -17.65 2.19 2.51
C LYS A 279 -17.94 1.50 3.85
N PRO A 280 -19.16 1.61 4.39
CA PRO A 280 -19.60 0.79 5.52
C PRO A 280 -19.39 -0.71 5.23
N LYS A 281 -18.96 -1.55 6.19
CA LYS A 281 -18.66 -1.30 7.61
C LYS A 281 -17.20 -0.85 7.89
N LYS A 282 -16.41 -0.55 6.85
CA LYS A 282 -14.98 -0.16 6.99
C LYS A 282 -14.78 1.31 7.37
N GLY A 283 -15.75 2.16 7.04
CA GLY A 283 -15.76 3.59 7.40
C GLY A 283 -17.14 4.22 7.13
N PRO A 284 -17.26 5.55 7.31
CA PRO A 284 -18.52 6.27 7.19
C PRO A 284 -18.92 6.63 5.75
N GLY A 285 -18.14 6.26 4.72
CA GLY A 285 -18.48 6.47 3.32
C GLY A 285 -18.63 7.95 2.91
N CYS A 286 -17.90 8.87 3.53
CA CYS A 286 -17.96 10.28 3.21
C CYS A 286 -17.51 10.56 1.77
N THR A 287 -18.18 11.51 1.12
CA THR A 287 -17.73 12.23 -0.08
C THR A 287 -17.11 13.58 0.32
N ASN A 288 -16.42 14.26 -0.58
CA ASN A 288 -15.90 15.62 -0.31
C ASN A 288 -17.01 16.60 0.14
N THR A 289 -18.22 16.43 -0.42
CA THR A 289 -19.40 17.28 -0.17
C THR A 289 -20.27 16.82 1.00
N SER A 290 -19.90 15.71 1.66
CA SER A 290 -20.63 15.21 2.82
C SER A 290 -20.64 16.24 3.95
N ASN A 291 -21.81 16.55 4.48
CA ASN A 291 -21.94 17.37 5.68
C ASN A 291 -21.41 16.60 6.90
N LEU A 292 -20.59 17.28 7.68
CA LEU A 292 -20.22 16.95 9.04
C LEU A 292 -20.91 17.92 10.00
N ARG A 293 -20.95 17.57 11.28
CA ARG A 293 -21.45 18.47 12.32
C ARG A 293 -20.38 19.51 12.66
N ALA A 294 -20.69 20.79 12.54
CA ALA A 294 -19.97 21.83 13.27
C ALA A 294 -20.63 21.95 14.64
N SER A 295 -19.90 21.67 15.71
CA SER A 295 -20.42 21.70 17.09
C SER A 295 -19.48 22.36 18.08
N GLY A 296 -18.43 23.00 17.57
CA GLY A 296 -17.52 23.81 18.34
C GLY A 296 -18.23 25.09 18.79
N ALA A 297 -18.95 25.03 19.90
CA ALA A 297 -19.39 26.21 20.63
C ALA A 297 -18.24 26.71 21.53
N ALA A 298 -18.21 28.00 21.86
CA ALA A 298 -17.25 28.58 22.81
C ALA A 298 -17.13 27.71 24.08
N GLY A 299 -15.90 27.33 24.46
CA GLY A 299 -15.61 26.42 25.58
C GLY A 299 -15.43 24.94 25.20
N LYS A 300 -15.91 24.50 24.02
CA LYS A 300 -15.63 23.15 23.46
C LYS A 300 -14.49 23.12 22.45
N VAL A 301 -14.04 24.31 22.08
CA VAL A 301 -13.00 24.60 21.09
C VAL A 301 -12.05 25.62 21.68
N ILE A 302 -10.76 25.50 21.36
CA ILE A 302 -9.78 26.51 21.73
C ILE A 302 -10.00 27.72 20.83
N PRO A 303 -10.38 28.89 21.38
CA PRO A 303 -10.57 30.09 20.58
C PRO A 303 -9.25 30.49 19.92
N PRO A 304 -9.29 31.19 18.76
CA PRO A 304 -8.08 31.72 18.15
C PRO A 304 -7.32 32.56 19.18
N ALA A 305 -5.98 32.49 19.15
CA ALA A 305 -5.15 33.32 20.02
C ALA A 305 -5.56 34.78 19.81
N ARG A 306 -5.94 35.49 20.87
CA ARG A 306 -6.17 36.93 20.80
C ARG A 306 -4.87 37.56 20.30
N SER A 307 -4.93 38.25 19.17
CA SER A 307 -3.83 39.12 18.72
C SER A 307 -3.48 40.03 19.90
N ALA A 308 -2.21 40.02 20.32
CA ALA A 308 -1.76 40.97 21.33
C ALA A 308 -2.12 42.39 20.85
N PRO A 309 -2.71 43.25 21.69
CA PRO A 309 -2.89 44.64 21.31
C PRO A 309 -1.51 45.22 20.97
N ALA A 310 -1.44 45.95 19.85
CA ALA A 310 -0.24 46.68 19.48
C ALA A 310 0.22 47.50 20.70
N PRO A 311 1.53 47.54 21.02
CA PRO A 311 2.00 48.34 22.14
C PRO A 311 1.52 49.76 21.91
N ALA A 312 0.74 50.28 22.87
CA ALA A 312 0.34 51.67 22.88
C ALA A 312 1.63 52.50 22.85
N GLY A 313 1.87 53.18 21.74
CA GLY A 313 2.93 54.18 21.67
C GLY A 313 2.69 55.16 22.81
N ARG A 314 3.63 55.22 23.75
CA ARG A 314 3.65 56.31 24.72
C ARG A 314 4.00 57.59 23.94
N PRO A 315 3.30 58.70 24.21
CA PRO A 315 3.54 59.99 23.55
C PRO A 315 4.95 60.52 23.83
#